data_AF-A0A2J6X213-F1
#
_entry.id   AF-A0A2J6X213-F1
#
_cell.length_a   1.000
_cell.length_b   1.000
_cell.length_c   1.000
_cell.angle_alpha   90.00
_cell.angle_beta   90.00
_cell.angle_gamma   90.00
#
_symmetry.space_group_name_H-M   'P 1'
#
loop_
_entity.id
_entity.type
_entity.pdbx_description
1 polymer ?
#
loop_
_entity_poly.entity_id
_entity_poly.type
_entity_poly.pdbx_seq_one_letter_code
_entity_poly.pdbx_strand_id
1 'polypeptide(L)' 'MLYRAIEVKHYANKEKIEKIKSIFKPAKKTAKAIAKYQWHIFFKTGSFNRKANIKHIQSKLSER' A
#
# COMPACT_ATOMS: atom_id res chain seq x y z
N MET A 1 29.96 -41.85 9.90
CA MET A 1 29.04 -41.03 9.10
C MET A 1 28.77 -39.75 9.89
N LEU A 2 29.24 -38.59 9.43
CA LEU A 2 29.13 -37.33 10.18
C LEU A 2 27.80 -36.65 9.81
N TYR A 3 26.79 -36.78 10.66
CA TYR A 3 25.52 -36.09 10.47
C TYR A 3 25.69 -34.63 10.90
N ARG A 4 25.80 -33.71 9.93
CA ARG A 4 25.69 -32.27 10.21
C ARG A 4 24.21 -31.89 10.13
N ALA A 5 23.68 -31.31 11.21
CA ALA A 5 22.38 -30.65 11.17
C ALA A 5 22.51 -29.39 10.30
N ILE A 6 21.75 -29.33 9.20
CA ILE A 6 21.64 -28.12 8.38
C ILE A 6 20.55 -27.27 9.04
N GLU A 7 20.85 -26.02 9.40
CA GLU A 7 19.82 -25.07 9.83
C GLU A 7 18.83 -24.84 8.68
N VAL A 8 17.67 -25.48 8.76
CA VAL A 8 16.56 -25.19 7.85
C VAL A 8 15.94 -23.89 8.31
N LYS A 9 16.29 -22.78 7.65
CA LYS A 9 15.61 -21.48 7.83
C LYS A 9 14.19 -21.60 7.28
N HIS A 10 13.28 -22.12 8.10
CA HIS A 10 11.89 -22.27 7.72
C HIS A 10 11.22 -20.88 7.66
N TYR A 11 11.01 -20.38 6.44
CA TYR A 11 10.21 -19.18 6.19
C TYR A 11 8.71 -19.52 6.21
N ALA A 12 8.21 -19.99 7.36
CA ALA A 12 6.82 -20.45 7.54
C ALA A 12 5.77 -19.38 7.17
N ASN A 13 6.15 -18.10 7.13
CA ASN A 13 5.27 -16.97 6.83
C ASN A 13 5.48 -16.34 5.45
N LYS A 14 6.21 -16.98 4.53
CA LYS A 14 6.52 -16.39 3.20
C LYS A 14 5.25 -15.97 2.44
N GLU A 15 4.24 -16.83 2.41
CA GLU A 15 2.98 -16.57 1.72
C GLU A 15 2.21 -15.40 2.34
N LYS A 16 2.23 -15.27 3.68
CA LYS A 16 1.61 -14.13 4.39
C LYS A 16 2.28 -12.81 4.00
N ILE A 17 3.62 -12.80 3.93
CA ILE A 17 4.40 -11.61 3.53
C ILE A 17 4.09 -11.23 2.08
N GLU A 18 4.00 -12.20 1.18
CA GLU A 18 3.64 -11.97 -0.22
C GLU A 18 2.22 -11.40 -0.35
N LYS A 19 1.27 -11.94 0.42
CA LYS A 19 -0.11 -11.44 0.47
C LYS A 19 -0.16 -9.99 0.96
N ILE A 20 0.55 -9.66 2.03
CA ILE A 20 0.66 -8.29 2.54
C ILE A 20 1.25 -7.37 1.47
N LYS A 21 2.37 -7.75 0.84
CA LYS A 21 2.99 -6.95 -0.24
C LYS A 21 2.03 -6.73 -1.42
N SER A 22 1.24 -7.75 -1.76
CA SER A 22 0.26 -7.69 -2.85
C SER A 22 -0.85 -6.67 -2.58
N ILE A 23 -1.24 -6.47 -1.31
CA ILE A 23 -2.25 -5.49 -0.88
C ILE A 23 -1.63 -4.09 -0.77
N PHE A 24 -0.43 -3.99 -0.20
CA PHE A 24 0.24 -2.69 0.01
C PHE A 24 0.61 -1.99 -1.29
N LYS A 25 0.95 -2.73 -2.35
CA LYS A 25 1.31 -2.16 -3.66
C LYS A 25 0.17 -1.32 -4.28
N PRO A 26 -1.07 -1.84 -4.44
CA PRO A 26 -2.21 -1.04 -4.88
C PRO A 26 -2.56 0.08 -3.89
N ALA A 27 -2.50 -0.16 -2.57
CA ALA A 27 -2.79 0.87 -1.57
C ALA A 27 -1.83 2.07 -1.71
N LYS A 28 -0.53 1.80 -1.89
CA LYS A 28 0.49 2.84 -2.10
C LYS A 28 0.23 3.65 -3.39
N LYS A 29 -0.24 3.00 -4.45
CA LYS A 29 -0.61 3.69 -5.71
C LYS A 29 -1.80 4.63 -5.49
N THR A 30 -2.85 4.16 -4.81
CA THR A 30 -4.03 4.97 -4.48
C THR A 30 -3.66 6.14 -3.56
N ALA A 31 -2.85 5.90 -2.52
CA ALA A 31 -2.38 6.94 -1.60
C ALA A 31 -1.58 8.03 -2.33
N LYS A 32 -0.70 7.66 -3.27
CA LYS A 32 0.04 8.62 -4.11
C LYS A 32 -0.90 9.48 -4.97
N ALA A 33 -1.93 8.87 -5.56
CA ALA A 33 -2.91 9.60 -6.36
C ALA A 33 -3.69 10.62 -5.51
N ILE A 34 -4.15 10.20 -4.32
CA ILE A 34 -4.83 11.08 -3.36
C ILE A 34 -3.90 12.21 -2.92
N ALA A 35 -2.64 11.91 -2.59
CA ALA A 35 -1.66 12.92 -2.20
C ALA A 35 -1.43 13.95 -3.30
N LYS A 36 -1.28 13.52 -4.56
CA LYS A 36 -1.14 14.43 -5.71
C LYS A 36 -2.34 15.36 -5.86
N TYR A 37 -3.55 14.83 -5.69
CA TYR A 37 -4.78 15.63 -5.75
C TYR A 37 -4.89 16.62 -4.58
N GLN A 38 -4.54 16.19 -3.37
CA GLN A 38 -4.50 17.06 -2.20
C GLN A 38 -3.48 18.19 -2.35
N TRP A 39 -2.28 17.89 -2.89
CA TRP A 39 -1.29 18.92 -3.21
C TRP A 39 -1.82 19.91 -4.24
N HIS A 40 -2.50 19.44 -5.28
CA HIS A 40 -3.11 20.31 -6.29
C HIS A 40 -4.17 21.25 -5.68
N ILE A 41 -4.99 20.74 -4.76
CA ILE A 41 -5.95 21.57 -4.02
C ILE A 41 -5.24 22.56 -3.12
N PHE A 42 -4.22 22.12 -2.39
CA PHE A 42 -3.43 22.97 -1.51
C PHE A 42 -2.82 24.15 -2.26
N PHE A 43 -2.19 23.91 -3.42
CA PHE A 43 -1.61 24.99 -4.22
C PHE A 43 -2.66 25.97 -4.78
N LYS A 44 -3.90 25.53 -4.98
CA LYS A 44 -4.98 26.40 -5.47
C LYS A 44 -5.71 27.18 -4.38
N THR A 45 -5.85 26.58 -3.20
CA THR A 45 -6.73 27.08 -2.13
C THR A 45 -5.98 27.50 -0.86
N GLY A 46 -4.67 27.22 -0.80
CA GLY A 46 -3.82 27.50 0.36
C GLY A 46 -3.99 26.53 1.53
N SER A 47 -4.84 25.50 1.42
CA SER A 47 -5.12 24.56 2.53
C SER A 47 -5.39 23.13 2.07
N PHE A 48 -5.12 22.16 2.95
CA PHE A 48 -5.46 20.77 2.70
C PHE A 48 -6.94 20.54 2.94
N ASN A 49 -7.64 19.91 1.99
CA ASN A 49 -9.08 19.70 2.09
C ASN A 49 -9.40 18.22 2.30
N ARG A 50 -9.63 17.83 3.57
CA ARG A 50 -9.98 16.45 3.92
C ARG A 50 -11.30 15.97 3.30
N LYS A 51 -12.22 16.88 2.96
CA LYS A 51 -13.52 16.56 2.36
C LYS A 51 -13.49 16.61 0.83
N ALA A 52 -12.32 16.77 0.23
CA ALA A 52 -12.20 16.83 -1.21
C ALA A 52 -12.73 15.55 -1.88
N ASN A 53 -13.46 15.72 -2.97
CA ASN A 53 -14.07 14.59 -3.68
C ASN A 53 -12.99 13.75 -4.35
N ILE A 54 -12.70 12.59 -3.78
CA ILE A 54 -11.73 11.60 -4.28
C ILE A 54 -12.40 10.39 -4.96
N LYS A 55 -13.72 10.43 -5.20
CA LYS A 55 -14.47 9.31 -5.82
C LYS A 55 -14.01 9.02 -7.25
N HIS A 56 -13.45 10.02 -7.92
CA HIS A 56 -12.84 9.88 -9.25
C HIS A 56 -11.52 9.07 -9.23
N ILE A 57 -10.88 8.90 -8.06
CA ILE A 57 -9.66 8.09 -7.92
C ILE A 57 -10.09 6.64 -7.73
N GLN A 58 -10.07 5.88 -8.82
CA GLN A 58 -10.38 4.45 -8.81
C GLN A 58 -9.43 3.68 -7.87
N SER A 59 -10.02 2.90 -6.96
CA SER A 59 -9.31 2.14 -5.93
C SER A 59 -9.83 0.71 -5.94
N LYS A 60 -8.94 -0.27 -6.17
CA LYS A 60 -9.31 -1.70 -6.12
C LYS A 60 -9.50 -2.24 -4.70
N LEU A 61 -9.09 -1.48 -3.68
CA LEU A 61 -8.99 -1.94 -2.29
C LEU A 61 -10.03 -1.30 -1.36
N SER A 62 -10.93 -0.50 -1.89
CA SER A 62 -11.94 0.18 -1.09
C SER A 62 -13.28 -0.11 -1.71
N GLU A 63 -14.11 -0.88 -1.01
CA GLU A 63 -15.54 -0.57 -0.94
C GLU A 63 -15.61 0.89 -0.47
N ARG A 64 -16.17 1.79 -1.25
CA ARG A 64 -16.01 3.23 -1.04
C ARG A 64 -17.27 3.96 -1.44
#